data_AF-U2J9V1-F1
#
_entry.id   AF-U2J9V1-F1
#
_cell.length_a   1.000
_cell.length_b   1.000
_cell.length_c   1.000
_cell.angle_alpha   90.00
_cell.angle_beta   90.00
_cell.angle_gamma   90.00
#
_symmetry.space_group_name_H-M   'P 1'
#
loop_
_entity.id
_entity.type
_entity.pdbx_description
1 polymer ?
#
loop_
_entity_poly.entity_id
_entity_poly.type
_entity_poly.pdbx_seq_one_letter_code
_entity_poly.pdbx_strand_id
1 'polypeptide(L)'
;MKLKTFSITSKAGQVLNWSLSLFVVFSVFNLVDGWTSTPNDGQGVFTQAFATLQGNDCIRAVEYFMIAATKLTMLETFRRCLNKNGYKAVQLTLTIMMALIFSLALADILPMFLFSSEDRVQAILNGGLPSLFTSFSKIAYLVLVLTKFILCVQLVKNFAGKIRLFGVSLFGCQLLSWVIDLVYLFVYTYVGGVSMADISTLYTFITLFNFVILLLPFCILKTTMVKND
;
A
#
# COMPACT_ATOMS: atom_id res chain seq x y z
N MET A 1 20.30 -22.81 13.97
CA MET A 1 19.08 -23.06 13.14
C MET A 1 18.48 -21.71 12.72
N LYS A 2 17.97 -21.58 11.50
CA LYS A 2 17.29 -20.34 11.05
C LYS A 2 15.88 -20.27 11.64
N LEU A 3 15.50 -19.11 12.18
CA LEU A 3 14.16 -18.85 12.73
C LEU A 3 13.09 -18.98 11.64
N LYS A 4 12.02 -19.71 11.96
CA LYS A 4 10.89 -19.96 11.04
C LYS A 4 9.66 -19.07 11.34
N THR A 5 9.49 -18.70 12.61
CA THR A 5 8.40 -17.89 13.16
C THR A 5 8.88 -17.12 14.39
N PHE A 6 8.23 -16.01 14.70
CA PHE A 6 8.45 -15.24 15.93
C PHE A 6 7.40 -15.55 16.98
N SER A 7 7.83 -15.59 18.24
CA SER A 7 6.94 -15.68 19.39
C SER A 7 6.47 -14.30 19.84
N ILE A 8 5.16 -14.12 19.93
CA ILE A 8 4.54 -12.85 20.36
C ILE A 8 3.64 -13.03 21.57
N THR A 9 3.47 -11.95 22.34
CA THR A 9 2.53 -11.90 23.47
C THR A 9 1.08 -11.85 22.97
N SER A 10 0.12 -12.27 23.82
CA SER A 10 -1.30 -12.22 23.47
C SER A 10 -1.77 -10.80 23.07
N LYS A 11 -1.26 -9.76 23.75
CA LYS A 11 -1.57 -8.36 23.43
C LYS A 11 -1.06 -7.95 22.04
N ALA A 12 0.18 -8.32 21.70
CA ALA A 12 0.74 -8.02 20.38
C ALA A 12 -0.02 -8.76 19.26
N GLY A 13 -0.49 -9.98 19.52
CA GLY A 13 -1.31 -10.75 18.57
C GLY A 13 -2.68 -10.12 18.32
N GLN A 14 -3.33 -9.58 19.36
CA GLN A 14 -4.59 -8.84 19.21
C GLN A 14 -4.39 -7.56 18.39
N VAL A 15 -3.35 -6.77 18.70
CA VAL A 15 -3.03 -5.55 17.93
C VAL A 15 -2.81 -5.88 16.46
N LEU A 16 -2.08 -6.96 16.15
CA LEU A 16 -1.84 -7.42 14.78
C LEU A 16 -3.13 -7.83 14.05
N ASN A 17 -4.07 -8.48 14.74
CA ASN A 17 -5.36 -8.87 14.15
C ASN A 17 -6.25 -7.66 13.89
N TRP A 18 -6.31 -6.71 14.84
CA TRP A 18 -7.08 -5.48 14.68
C TRP A 18 -6.52 -4.61 13.57
N SER A 19 -5.20 -4.43 13.51
CA SER A 19 -4.57 -3.64 12.45
C SER A 19 -4.74 -4.27 11.08
N LEU A 20 -4.67 -5.60 10.95
CA LEU A 20 -4.95 -6.29 9.69
C LEU A 20 -6.42 -6.13 9.28
N SER A 21 -7.35 -6.24 10.22
CA SER A 21 -8.78 -6.10 9.91
C SER A 21 -9.12 -4.68 9.47
N LEU A 22 -8.62 -3.66 10.18
CA LEU A 22 -8.77 -2.26 9.79
C LEU A 22 -8.10 -1.99 8.44
N PHE A 23 -6.89 -2.53 8.21
CA PHE A 23 -6.20 -2.39 6.94
C PHE A 23 -7.03 -2.91 5.76
N VAL A 24 -7.66 -4.09 5.92
CA VAL A 24 -8.55 -4.65 4.88
C VAL A 24 -9.76 -3.75 4.66
N VAL A 25 -10.44 -3.31 5.73
CA VAL A 25 -11.64 -2.45 5.62
C VAL A 25 -11.33 -1.14 4.89
N PHE A 26 -10.29 -0.41 5.31
CA PHE A 26 -9.92 0.85 4.66
C PHE A 26 -9.38 0.66 3.25
N SER A 27 -8.73 -0.47 2.95
CA SER A 27 -8.29 -0.76 1.57
C SER A 27 -9.49 -1.07 0.67
N VAL A 28 -10.55 -1.70 1.19
CA VAL A 28 -11.79 -1.93 0.43
C VAL A 28 -12.49 -0.62 0.13
N PHE A 29 -12.57 0.31 1.10
CA PHE A 29 -13.07 1.65 0.84
C PHE A 29 -12.28 2.30 -0.27
N ASN A 30 -10.95 2.40 -0.13
CA ASN A 30 -10.10 3.00 -1.15
C ASN A 30 -10.20 2.37 -2.56
N LEU A 31 -10.51 1.07 -2.65
CA LEU A 31 -10.78 0.40 -3.91
C LEU A 31 -12.11 0.83 -4.54
N VAL A 32 -13.16 0.95 -3.72
CA VAL A 32 -14.49 1.43 -4.14
C VAL A 32 -14.39 2.89 -4.61
N ASP A 33 -13.63 3.73 -3.90
CA ASP A 33 -13.36 5.12 -4.29
C ASP A 33 -12.78 5.22 -5.71
N GLY A 34 -11.84 4.31 -6.02
CA GLY A 34 -11.20 4.25 -7.34
C GLY A 34 -12.16 3.93 -8.48
N TRP A 35 -13.37 3.43 -8.18
CA TRP A 35 -14.40 3.10 -9.16
C TRP A 35 -15.58 4.07 -9.16
N THR A 36 -15.85 4.75 -8.05
CA THR A 36 -16.93 5.74 -7.97
C THR A 36 -16.46 7.06 -8.61
N SER A 37 -16.94 7.33 -9.83
CA SER A 37 -16.77 8.64 -10.47
C SER A 37 -17.56 9.73 -9.74
N THR A 38 -17.38 11.00 -10.12
CA THR A 38 -18.21 12.12 -9.64
C THR A 38 -19.70 11.77 -9.71
N PRO A 39 -20.51 12.21 -8.73
CA PRO A 39 -21.93 11.87 -8.68
C PRO A 39 -22.62 12.16 -10.02
N ASN A 40 -23.30 11.16 -10.58
CA ASN A 40 -24.07 11.30 -11.82
C ASN A 40 -25.47 10.70 -11.61
N ASP A 41 -26.50 11.31 -12.20
CA ASP A 41 -27.92 10.99 -11.99
C ASP A 41 -28.31 9.55 -12.41
N GLY A 42 -27.42 8.85 -13.13
CA GLY A 42 -27.58 7.44 -13.49
C GLY A 42 -27.00 6.43 -12.49
N GLN A 43 -26.39 6.87 -11.40
CA GLN A 43 -25.77 5.98 -10.40
C GLN A 43 -26.79 5.51 -9.34
N GLY A 44 -26.60 4.30 -8.81
CA GLY A 44 -27.42 3.80 -7.71
C GLY A 44 -27.25 4.64 -6.43
N VAL A 45 -28.28 4.67 -5.58
CA VAL A 45 -28.33 5.50 -4.35
C VAL A 45 -27.09 5.33 -3.45
N PHE A 46 -26.57 4.10 -3.33
CA PHE A 46 -25.34 3.83 -2.59
C PHE A 46 -24.09 4.43 -3.25
N THR A 47 -23.96 4.28 -4.56
CA THR A 47 -22.84 4.83 -5.35
C THR A 47 -22.79 6.35 -5.26
N GLN A 48 -23.96 7.00 -5.31
CA GLN A 48 -24.08 8.44 -5.18
C GLN A 48 -23.71 8.92 -3.76
N ALA A 49 -24.15 8.20 -2.72
CA ALA A 49 -23.80 8.51 -1.33
C ALA A 49 -22.27 8.41 -1.09
N PHE A 50 -21.62 7.35 -1.58
CA PHE A 50 -20.16 7.20 -1.49
C PHE A 50 -19.42 8.30 -2.25
N ALA A 51 -19.85 8.60 -3.49
CA ALA A 51 -19.25 9.68 -4.29
C ALA A 51 -19.37 11.06 -3.60
N THR A 52 -20.49 11.34 -2.92
CA THR A 52 -20.66 12.61 -2.17
C THR A 52 -19.82 12.68 -0.90
N LEU A 53 -19.68 11.58 -0.14
CA LEU A 53 -18.83 11.53 1.04
C LEU A 53 -17.34 11.65 0.68
N GLN A 54 -16.93 11.08 -0.45
CA GLN A 54 -15.53 11.05 -0.88
C GLN A 54 -15.10 12.27 -1.69
N GLY A 55 -16.05 13.06 -2.19
CA GLY A 55 -15.78 14.41 -2.66
C GLY A 55 -15.17 15.32 -1.58
N ASN A 56 -15.25 14.92 -0.30
CA ASN A 56 -14.59 15.61 0.80
C ASN A 56 -13.12 15.16 0.93
N ASP A 57 -12.19 16.06 0.61
CA ASP A 57 -10.75 15.88 0.77
C ASP A 57 -10.34 15.43 2.19
N CYS A 58 -11.13 15.78 3.23
CA CYS A 58 -10.89 15.34 4.61
C CYS A 58 -11.13 13.83 4.81
N ILE A 59 -12.20 13.26 4.25
CA ILE A 59 -12.52 11.84 4.38
C ILE A 59 -11.44 11.00 3.67
N ARG A 60 -11.08 11.41 2.45
CA ARG A 60 -10.01 10.78 1.67
C ARG A 60 -8.66 10.83 2.38
N ALA A 61 -8.31 11.95 3.00
CA ALA A 61 -7.10 12.08 3.81
C ALA A 61 -7.09 11.12 5.02
N VAL A 62 -8.22 10.97 5.72
CA VAL A 62 -8.37 10.05 6.85
C VAL A 62 -8.18 8.60 6.39
N GLU A 63 -8.74 8.21 5.25
CA GLU A 63 -8.57 6.86 4.71
C GLU A 63 -7.11 6.53 4.40
N TYR A 64 -6.41 7.41 3.66
CA TYR A 64 -4.99 7.22 3.37
C TYR A 64 -4.14 7.16 4.63
N PHE A 65 -4.45 8.00 5.62
CA PHE A 65 -3.78 7.99 6.91
C PHE A 65 -3.99 6.67 7.65
N MET A 66 -5.24 6.17 7.70
CA MET A 66 -5.58 4.92 8.39
C MET A 66 -4.93 3.70 7.71
N ILE A 67 -4.85 3.68 6.38
CA ILE A 67 -4.11 2.66 5.63
C ILE A 67 -2.62 2.69 6.00
N ALA A 68 -2.01 3.87 6.06
CA ALA A 68 -0.61 4.01 6.44
C ALA A 68 -0.39 3.59 7.90
N ALA A 69 -1.22 4.06 8.83
CA ALA A 69 -1.12 3.76 10.26
C ALA A 69 -1.25 2.25 10.55
N THR A 70 -2.20 1.57 9.90
CA THR A 70 -2.38 0.12 10.05
C THR A 70 -1.18 -0.67 9.50
N LYS A 71 -0.61 -0.27 8.36
CA LYS A 71 0.66 -0.85 7.87
C LYS A 71 1.81 -0.64 8.85
N LEU A 72 1.99 0.58 9.35
CA LEU A 72 3.06 0.93 10.29
C LEU A 72 2.93 0.16 11.60
N THR A 73 1.73 0.02 12.15
CA THR A 73 1.51 -0.77 13.39
C THR A 73 1.85 -2.24 13.21
N MET A 74 1.47 -2.85 12.08
CA MET A 74 1.88 -4.23 11.76
C MET A 74 3.41 -4.36 11.65
N LEU A 75 4.05 -3.45 10.92
CA LEU A 75 5.51 -3.47 10.75
C LEU A 75 6.25 -3.19 12.06
N GLU A 76 5.70 -2.38 12.96
CA GLU A 76 6.26 -2.11 14.28
C GLU A 76 6.27 -3.36 15.17
N THR A 77 5.20 -4.16 15.14
CA THR A 77 5.20 -5.45 15.86
C THR A 77 6.28 -6.40 15.33
N PHE A 78 6.50 -6.40 14.01
CA PHE A 78 7.59 -7.15 13.38
C PHE A 78 8.97 -6.61 13.75
N ARG A 79 9.13 -5.28 13.79
CA ARG A 79 10.36 -4.62 14.23
C ARG A 79 10.75 -5.02 15.65
N ARG A 80 9.78 -5.04 16.57
CA ARG A 80 10.00 -5.45 17.97
C ARG A 80 10.45 -6.92 18.05
N CYS A 81 9.88 -7.79 17.21
CA CYS A 81 10.32 -9.19 17.11
C CYS A 81 11.76 -9.32 16.60
N LEU A 82 12.16 -8.51 15.60
CA LEU A 82 13.54 -8.50 15.10
C LEU A 82 14.53 -8.01 16.16
N ASN A 83 14.18 -6.96 16.89
CA ASN A 83 15.02 -6.40 17.96
C ASN A 83 15.23 -7.42 19.09
N LYS A 84 14.16 -8.09 19.53
CA LYS A 84 14.21 -9.13 20.58
C LYS A 84 15.14 -10.28 20.20
N ASN A 85 15.24 -10.61 18.91
CA ASN A 85 16.08 -11.70 18.41
C ASN A 85 17.46 -11.25 17.93
N GLY A 86 17.85 -9.98 18.14
CA GLY A 86 19.19 -9.47 17.86
C GLY A 86 19.50 -9.12 16.40
N TYR A 87 18.51 -9.11 15.50
CA TYR A 87 18.73 -8.82 14.07
C TYR A 87 18.73 -7.30 13.75
N LYS A 88 19.71 -6.58 14.29
CA LYS A 88 19.79 -5.10 14.20
C LYS A 88 19.86 -4.54 12.78
N ALA A 89 20.57 -5.22 11.86
CA ALA A 89 20.67 -4.79 10.47
C ALA A 89 19.31 -4.82 9.74
N VAL A 90 18.56 -5.91 9.92
CA VAL A 90 17.21 -6.08 9.34
C VAL A 90 16.23 -5.10 9.97
N GLN A 91 16.35 -4.87 11.28
CA GLN A 91 15.57 -3.88 12.00
C GLN A 91 15.79 -2.45 11.47
N LEU A 92 17.03 -2.08 11.16
CA LEU A 92 17.37 -0.77 10.61
C LEU A 92 16.74 -0.58 9.23
N THR A 93 16.89 -1.55 8.32
CA THR A 93 16.27 -1.50 7.00
C THR A 93 14.74 -1.43 7.09
N LEU A 94 14.13 -2.17 8.02
CA LEU A 94 12.70 -2.09 8.27
C LEU A 94 12.27 -0.72 8.81
N THR A 95 13.08 -0.10 9.68
CA THR A 95 12.80 1.23 10.23
C THR A 95 12.87 2.31 9.14
N ILE A 96 13.85 2.22 8.24
CA ILE A 96 13.93 3.10 7.06
C ILE A 96 12.68 2.93 6.19
N MET A 97 12.26 1.68 5.93
CA MET A 97 11.03 1.42 5.17
C MET A 97 9.79 2.03 5.84
N MET A 98 9.65 1.92 7.16
CA MET A 98 8.54 2.54 7.89
C MET A 98 8.58 4.07 7.82
N ALA A 99 9.76 4.68 7.95
CA ALA A 99 9.92 6.13 7.81
C ALA A 99 9.52 6.60 6.40
N LEU A 100 9.90 5.85 5.36
CA LEU A 100 9.51 6.13 3.97
C LEU A 100 8.00 6.00 3.75
N ILE A 101 7.35 4.97 4.31
CA ILE A 101 5.89 4.82 4.25
C ILE A 101 5.20 6.02 4.92
N PHE A 102 5.70 6.46 6.06
CA PHE A 102 5.17 7.61 6.77
C PHE A 102 5.36 8.93 5.98
N SER A 103 6.55 9.15 5.42
CA SER A 103 6.82 10.35 4.62
C SER A 103 6.00 10.39 3.33
N LEU A 104 5.74 9.23 2.69
CA LEU A 104 4.87 9.14 1.52
C LEU A 104 3.42 9.44 1.90
N ALA A 105 2.91 8.85 2.99
CA ALA A 105 1.56 9.15 3.46
C ALA A 105 1.38 10.65 3.75
N LEU A 106 2.36 11.30 4.37
CA LEU A 106 2.34 12.74 4.56
C LEU A 106 2.39 13.50 3.24
N ALA A 107 3.26 13.11 2.30
CA ALA A 107 3.38 13.77 1.01
C ALA A 107 2.12 13.64 0.14
N ASP A 108 1.33 12.59 0.32
CA ASP A 108 0.04 12.39 -0.35
C ASP A 108 -1.09 13.20 0.33
N ILE A 109 -1.06 13.30 1.66
CA ILE A 109 -2.13 13.94 2.46
C ILE A 109 -1.96 15.46 2.55
N LEU A 110 -0.75 15.97 2.79
CA LEU A 110 -0.50 17.41 3.02
C LEU A 110 -1.02 18.30 1.89
N PRO A 111 -0.80 17.95 0.60
CA PRO A 111 -1.28 18.76 -0.51
C PRO A 111 -2.81 18.88 -0.55
N MET A 112 -3.54 17.92 0.03
CA MET A 112 -5.01 17.96 0.08
C MET A 112 -5.52 19.11 0.96
N PHE A 113 -4.74 19.52 1.97
CA PHE A 113 -5.11 20.60 2.89
C PHE A 113 -4.45 21.94 2.55
N LEU A 114 -3.29 21.92 1.89
CA LEU A 114 -2.51 23.12 1.61
C LEU A 114 -2.87 23.81 0.29
N PHE A 115 -3.43 23.07 -0.68
CA PHE A 115 -3.66 23.58 -2.03
C PHE A 115 -5.06 23.25 -2.52
N SER A 116 -5.65 24.17 -3.28
CA SER A 116 -6.91 23.91 -3.98
C SER A 116 -6.73 22.84 -5.05
N SER A 117 -7.83 22.19 -5.47
CA SER A 117 -7.79 21.21 -6.56
C SER A 117 -7.23 21.79 -7.85
N GLU A 118 -7.52 23.06 -8.15
CA GLU A 118 -7.05 23.75 -9.36
C GLU A 118 -5.54 23.98 -9.31
N ASP A 119 -5.00 24.42 -8.17
CA ASP A 119 -3.56 24.64 -7.98
C ASP A 119 -2.78 23.32 -8.12
N ARG A 120 -3.33 22.20 -7.63
CA ARG A 120 -2.72 20.87 -7.75
C ARG A 120 -2.63 20.42 -9.21
N VAL A 121 -3.68 20.68 -10.00
CA VAL A 121 -3.71 20.31 -11.43
C VAL A 121 -2.81 21.22 -12.25
N GLN A 122 -2.84 22.53 -12.00
CA GLN A 122 -1.96 23.48 -12.70
C GLN A 122 -0.48 23.22 -12.39
N ALA A 123 -0.14 22.82 -11.17
CA ALA A 123 1.23 22.49 -10.80
C ALA A 123 1.80 21.28 -11.54
N ILE A 124 0.96 20.37 -12.06
CA ILE A 124 1.40 19.25 -12.90
C ILE A 124 1.90 19.74 -14.26
N LEU A 125 1.30 20.81 -14.79
CA LEU A 125 1.58 21.34 -16.12
C LEU A 125 2.64 22.46 -16.10
N ASN A 126 2.53 23.37 -15.13
CA ASN A 126 3.29 24.63 -15.09
C ASN A 126 4.37 24.65 -13.99
N GLY A 127 4.46 23.57 -13.19
CA GLY A 127 5.30 23.53 -11.99
C GLY A 127 4.73 24.35 -10.83
N GLY A 128 5.40 24.30 -9.67
CA GLY A 128 4.99 25.04 -8.47
C GLY A 128 5.28 24.27 -7.18
N LEU A 129 4.90 24.84 -6.02
CA LEU A 129 5.07 24.15 -4.73
C LEU A 129 4.39 22.77 -4.68
N PRO A 130 3.18 22.56 -5.24
CA PRO A 130 2.55 21.23 -5.26
C PRO A 130 3.32 20.21 -6.10
N SER A 131 4.06 20.64 -7.13
CA SER A 131 4.85 19.73 -7.98
C SER A 131 6.07 19.17 -7.22
N LEU A 132 6.58 19.87 -6.21
CA LEU A 132 7.63 19.38 -5.32
C LEU A 132 7.15 18.15 -4.52
N PHE A 133 5.91 18.15 -4.02
CA PHE A 133 5.34 17.00 -3.30
C PHE A 133 5.21 15.78 -4.22
N THR A 134 4.78 15.97 -5.48
CA THR A 134 4.71 14.87 -6.45
C THR A 134 6.09 14.33 -6.81
N SER A 135 7.09 15.21 -6.98
CA SER A 135 8.47 14.83 -7.30
C SER A 135 9.13 14.10 -6.13
N PHE A 136 8.93 14.60 -4.90
CA PHE A 136 9.35 13.93 -3.68
C PHE A 136 8.73 12.54 -3.57
N SER A 137 7.43 12.40 -3.81
CA SER A 137 6.72 11.11 -3.72
C SER A 137 7.26 10.10 -4.74
N LYS A 138 7.56 10.53 -5.98
CA LYS A 138 8.20 9.67 -6.99
C LYS A 138 9.57 9.16 -6.53
N ILE A 139 10.42 10.05 -6.01
CA ILE A 139 11.76 9.69 -5.52
C ILE A 139 11.65 8.78 -4.29
N ALA A 140 10.83 9.15 -3.31
CA ALA A 140 10.61 8.37 -2.09
C ALA A 140 10.05 6.98 -2.40
N TYR A 141 9.17 6.86 -3.38
CA TYR A 141 8.65 5.57 -3.85
C TYR A 141 9.77 4.70 -4.44
N LEU A 142 10.65 5.25 -5.28
CA LEU A 142 11.81 4.54 -5.82
C LEU A 142 12.72 4.03 -4.68
N VAL A 143 13.04 4.89 -3.71
CA VAL A 143 13.85 4.51 -2.54
C VAL A 143 13.15 3.43 -1.70
N LEU A 144 11.83 3.50 -1.57
CA LEU A 144 11.02 2.50 -0.86
C LEU A 144 11.07 1.14 -1.57
N VAL A 145 11.00 1.09 -2.91
CA VAL A 145 11.18 -0.14 -3.68
C VAL A 145 12.56 -0.74 -3.43
N LEU A 146 13.62 0.06 -3.52
CA LEU A 146 14.98 -0.41 -3.25
C LEU A 146 15.12 -0.94 -1.82
N THR A 147 14.52 -0.25 -0.86
CA THR A 147 14.52 -0.68 0.55
C THR A 147 13.76 -2.00 0.72
N LYS A 148 12.61 -2.19 0.06
CA LYS A 148 11.87 -3.47 0.04
C LYS A 148 12.71 -4.61 -0.56
N PHE A 149 13.45 -4.33 -1.65
CA PHE A 149 14.34 -5.30 -2.26
C PHE A 149 15.47 -5.72 -1.32
N ILE A 150 16.16 -4.75 -0.70
CA ILE A 150 17.22 -5.01 0.29
C ILE A 150 16.66 -5.84 1.46
N LEU A 151 15.48 -5.45 1.97
CA LEU A 151 14.82 -6.18 3.06
C LEU A 151 14.45 -7.61 2.65
N CYS A 152 13.96 -7.82 1.42
CA CYS A 152 13.69 -9.15 0.87
C CYS A 152 14.97 -10.02 0.89
N VAL A 153 16.08 -9.51 0.34
CA VAL A 153 17.37 -10.24 0.31
C VAL A 153 17.84 -10.58 1.73
N GLN A 154 17.78 -9.61 2.66
CA GLN A 154 18.17 -9.82 4.05
C GLN A 154 17.29 -10.87 4.75
N LEU A 155 15.97 -10.83 4.55
CA LEU A 155 15.03 -11.79 5.13
C LEU A 155 15.23 -13.21 4.58
N VAL A 156 15.44 -13.32 3.26
CA VAL A 156 15.71 -14.60 2.59
C VAL A 156 17.03 -15.22 3.05
N LYS A 157 18.07 -14.39 3.25
CA LYS A 157 19.39 -14.86 3.70
C LYS A 157 19.35 -15.31 5.16
N ASN A 158 18.74 -14.52 6.05
CA ASN A 158 18.87 -14.70 7.51
C ASN A 158 17.80 -15.60 8.13
N PHE A 159 16.64 -15.77 7.50
CA PHE A 159 15.50 -16.51 8.05
C PHE A 159 15.07 -17.69 7.16
N ALA A 160 14.22 -18.55 7.71
CA ALA A 160 13.60 -19.68 7.00
C ALA A 160 12.08 -19.65 7.18
N GLY A 161 11.37 -20.56 6.51
CA GLY A 161 9.92 -20.75 6.68
C GLY A 161 9.11 -19.50 6.34
N LYS A 162 8.18 -19.13 7.23
CA LYS A 162 7.17 -18.09 6.99
C LYS A 162 7.78 -16.68 6.93
N ILE A 163 8.86 -16.43 7.67
CA ILE A 163 9.58 -15.14 7.64
C ILE A 163 10.25 -14.92 6.28
N ARG A 164 10.79 -15.99 5.67
CA ARG A 164 11.34 -15.92 4.30
C ARG A 164 10.25 -15.64 3.27
N LEU A 165 9.09 -16.30 3.40
CA LEU A 165 7.93 -16.04 2.53
C LEU A 165 7.47 -14.59 2.61
N PHE A 166 7.45 -14.00 3.81
CA PHE A 166 7.15 -12.57 3.97
C PHE A 166 8.11 -11.70 3.18
N GLY A 167 9.42 -11.92 3.30
CA GLY A 167 10.43 -11.18 2.53
C GLY A 167 10.22 -11.30 1.02
N VAL A 168 10.00 -12.52 0.51
CA VAL A 168 9.72 -12.74 -0.91
C VAL A 168 8.42 -12.05 -1.34
N SER A 169 7.35 -12.14 -0.54
CA SER A 169 6.07 -11.52 -0.88
C SER A 169 6.14 -9.99 -0.93
N LEU A 170 6.90 -9.35 -0.02
CA LEU A 170 7.02 -7.89 0.02
C LEU A 170 7.49 -7.27 -1.30
N PHE A 171 8.43 -7.94 -1.98
CA PHE A 171 8.96 -7.47 -3.26
C PHE A 171 8.33 -8.18 -4.45
N GLY A 172 8.06 -9.49 -4.35
CA GLY A 172 7.46 -10.28 -5.41
C GLY A 172 6.05 -9.82 -5.78
N CYS A 173 5.22 -9.46 -4.79
CA CYS A 173 3.89 -8.88 -5.04
C CYS A 173 4.00 -7.54 -5.78
N GLN A 174 4.99 -6.70 -5.44
CA GLN A 174 5.22 -5.42 -6.11
C GLN A 174 5.61 -5.63 -7.58
N LEU A 175 6.53 -6.55 -7.85
CA LEU A 175 6.94 -6.87 -9.21
C LEU A 175 5.78 -7.41 -10.05
N LEU A 176 4.97 -8.31 -9.47
CA LEU A 176 3.84 -8.90 -10.17
C LEU A 176 2.78 -7.86 -10.54
N SER A 177 2.52 -6.91 -9.64
CA SER A 177 1.64 -5.76 -9.91
C SER A 177 2.16 -4.92 -11.08
N TRP A 178 3.45 -4.58 -11.10
CA TRP A 178 4.04 -3.80 -12.21
C TRP A 178 4.00 -4.52 -13.55
N VAL A 179 4.22 -5.84 -13.58
CA VAL A 179 4.12 -6.62 -14.81
C VAL A 179 2.70 -6.54 -15.38
N ILE A 180 1.69 -6.56 -14.52
CA ILE A 180 0.29 -6.50 -14.94
C ILE A 180 -0.10 -5.10 -15.39
N ASP A 181 0.38 -4.07 -14.71
CA ASP A 181 0.18 -2.69 -15.14
C ASP A 181 0.86 -2.43 -16.51
N LEU A 182 1.99 -3.07 -16.78
CA LEU A 182 2.62 -3.04 -18.11
C LEU A 182 1.79 -3.76 -19.17
N VAL A 183 1.18 -4.90 -18.84
CA VAL A 183 0.27 -5.61 -19.74
C VAL A 183 -0.96 -4.74 -20.05
N TYR A 184 -1.53 -4.06 -19.05
CA TYR A 184 -2.60 -3.09 -19.24
C TYR A 184 -2.21 -1.99 -20.23
N LEU A 185 -1.05 -1.36 -19.99
CA LEU A 185 -0.55 -0.27 -20.81
C LEU A 185 -0.31 -0.74 -22.25
N PHE A 186 0.21 -1.95 -22.43
CA PHE A 186 0.40 -2.54 -23.75
C PHE A 186 -0.92 -2.73 -24.50
N VAL A 187 -1.93 -3.32 -23.85
CA VAL A 187 -3.26 -3.51 -24.45
C VAL A 187 -3.91 -2.18 -24.79
N TYR A 188 -3.85 -1.21 -23.86
CA TYR A 188 -4.42 0.12 -24.05
C TYR A 188 -3.78 0.90 -25.21
N THR A 189 -2.46 0.74 -25.41
CA THR A 189 -1.69 1.61 -26.32
C THR A 189 -1.43 0.98 -27.69
N TYR A 190 -1.18 -0.34 -27.74
CA TYR A 190 -0.64 -1.00 -28.94
C TYR A 190 -1.59 -2.01 -29.57
N VAL A 191 -2.65 -2.44 -28.88
CA VAL A 191 -3.61 -3.41 -29.42
C VAL A 191 -4.75 -2.65 -30.10
N GLY A 192 -4.76 -2.65 -31.43
CA GLY A 192 -5.83 -2.06 -32.22
C GLY A 192 -7.12 -2.88 -32.17
N GLY A 193 -8.28 -2.21 -32.25
CA GLY A 193 -9.60 -2.86 -32.34
C GLY A 193 -10.23 -3.26 -31.00
N VAL A 194 -9.64 -2.89 -29.86
CA VAL A 194 -10.22 -3.11 -28.54
C VAL A 194 -11.26 -2.02 -28.25
N SER A 195 -12.47 -2.42 -27.84
CA SER A 195 -13.50 -1.44 -27.48
C SER A 195 -13.21 -0.79 -26.13
N MET A 196 -13.74 0.41 -25.90
CA MET A 196 -13.62 1.09 -24.59
C MET A 196 -14.28 0.27 -23.45
N ALA A 197 -15.30 -0.52 -23.76
CA ALA A 197 -15.94 -1.40 -22.79
C ALA A 197 -15.00 -2.53 -22.34
N ASP A 198 -14.24 -3.12 -23.28
CA ASP A 198 -13.26 -4.16 -22.97
C ASP A 198 -12.10 -3.61 -22.15
N ILE A 199 -11.63 -2.41 -22.48
CA ILE A 199 -10.57 -1.71 -21.72
C ILE A 199 -11.03 -1.44 -20.28
N SER A 200 -12.25 -0.92 -20.10
CA SER A 200 -12.81 -0.65 -18.78
C SER A 200 -12.94 -1.92 -17.94
N THR A 201 -13.43 -3.00 -18.56
CA THR A 201 -13.57 -4.30 -17.90
C THR A 201 -12.21 -4.84 -17.45
N LEU A 202 -11.22 -4.76 -18.33
CA LEU A 202 -9.85 -5.19 -18.04
C LEU A 202 -9.20 -4.34 -16.94
N TYR A 203 -9.45 -3.02 -16.92
CA TYR A 203 -9.04 -2.14 -15.83
C TYR A 203 -9.65 -2.53 -14.47
N THR A 204 -10.94 -2.88 -14.43
CA THR A 204 -11.59 -3.38 -13.21
C THR A 204 -10.97 -4.68 -12.71
N PHE A 205 -10.68 -5.63 -13.62
CA PHE A 205 -9.99 -6.87 -13.25
C PHE A 205 -8.59 -6.62 -12.70
N ILE A 206 -7.83 -5.71 -13.31
CA ILE A 206 -6.47 -5.39 -12.87
C ILE A 206 -6.47 -4.67 -11.51
N THR A 207 -7.39 -3.73 -11.29
CA THR A 207 -7.52 -3.05 -9.99
C THR A 207 -7.90 -4.01 -8.87
N LEU A 208 -8.85 -4.93 -9.11
CA LEU A 208 -9.16 -6.04 -8.19
C LEU A 208 -7.94 -6.91 -7.88
N PHE A 209 -7.19 -7.28 -8.92
CA PHE A 209 -6.04 -8.15 -8.78
C PHE A 209 -4.91 -7.47 -7.99
N ASN A 210 -4.59 -6.22 -8.33
CA ASN A 210 -3.61 -5.40 -7.63
C ASN A 210 -4.00 -5.20 -6.16
N PHE A 211 -5.28 -5.01 -5.86
CA PHE A 211 -5.78 -4.95 -4.49
C PHE A 211 -5.44 -6.22 -3.69
N VAL A 212 -5.75 -7.40 -4.23
CA VAL A 212 -5.45 -8.68 -3.56
C VAL A 212 -3.95 -8.87 -3.36
N ILE A 213 -3.15 -8.57 -4.39
CA ILE A 213 -1.69 -8.68 -4.32
C ILE A 213 -1.08 -7.76 -3.27
N LEU A 214 -1.62 -6.55 -3.12
CA LEU A 214 -1.08 -5.55 -2.20
C LEU A 214 -1.39 -5.90 -0.72
N LEU A 215 -2.49 -6.63 -0.47
CA LEU A 215 -2.83 -7.16 0.85
C LEU A 215 -1.97 -8.37 1.26
N LEU A 216 -1.56 -9.19 0.28
CA LEU A 216 -0.95 -10.50 0.50
C LEU A 216 0.31 -10.49 1.40
N PRO A 217 1.27 -9.54 1.26
CA PRO A 217 2.42 -9.47 2.16
C PRO A 217 2.04 -9.28 3.63
N PHE A 218 1.01 -8.49 3.92
CA PHE A 218 0.55 -8.23 5.29
C PHE A 218 -0.24 -9.42 5.86
N CYS A 219 -0.96 -10.15 5.02
CA CYS A 219 -1.55 -11.44 5.41
C CYS A 219 -0.46 -12.46 5.77
N ILE A 220 0.61 -12.55 4.98
CA ILE A 220 1.75 -13.43 5.29
C ILE A 220 2.47 -12.95 6.55
N LEU A 221 2.62 -11.64 6.75
CA LEU A 221 3.22 -11.06 7.96
C LEU A 221 2.58 -11.61 9.24
N LYS A 222 1.25 -11.67 9.28
CA LYS A 222 0.51 -12.28 10.40
C LYS A 222 0.97 -13.70 10.68
N THR A 223 1.13 -14.51 9.64
CA THR A 223 1.53 -15.92 9.80
C THR A 223 2.96 -16.09 10.33
N THR A 224 3.79 -15.05 10.23
CA THR A 224 5.17 -15.09 10.73
C THR A 224 5.25 -14.98 12.25
N MET A 225 4.19 -14.53 12.92
CA MET A 225 4.13 -14.32 14.37
C MET A 225 3.11 -15.27 15.00
N VAL A 226 3.56 -16.09 15.93
CA VAL A 226 2.74 -17.08 16.64
C VAL A 226 2.66 -16.70 18.11
N LYS A 227 1.46 -16.81 18.69
CA LYS A 227 1.24 -16.54 20.10
C LYS A 227 2.00 -17.59 20.93
N ASN A 228 2.70 -17.14 21.97
CA ASN A 228 3.17 -18.05 23.01
C ASN A 228 1.98 -18.53 23.82
N ASP A 229 1.82 -19.84 23.93
CA ASP A 229 0.89 -20.48 24.87
C ASP A 229 1.24 -20.10 26.32
#